data_AF-A0A1J4RSX6-F1
#
_entry.id   AF-A0A1J4RSX6-F1
#
_cell.length_a   1.000
_cell.length_b   1.000
_cell.length_c   1.000
_cell.angle_alpha   90.00
_cell.angle_beta   90.00
_cell.angle_gamma   90.00
#
_symmetry.space_group_name_H-M   'P 1'
#
loop_
_entity.id
_entity.type
_entity.pdbx_description
1 polymer ?
#
loop_
_entity_poly.entity_id
_entity_poly.type
_entity_poly.pdbx_seq_one_letter_code
_entity_poly.pdbx_strand_id
1 'polypeptide(L)'
;MKFKYHGDEKFTHETIVFLKKALLAMDPAKPFRGPERFAEGDWKYISKVTGNTKDFTGNEKIYHQNKLVFEQHFIGGVIVR
;
A
#
# COMPACT_ATOMS: atom_id res chain seq x y z
N MET A 1 3.52 -5.29 -21.27
CA MET A 1 2.70 -4.33 -20.49
C MET A 1 3.17 -2.92 -20.80
N LYS A 2 2.26 -1.99 -21.13
CA LYS A 2 2.61 -0.56 -21.24
C LYS A 2 2.50 0.05 -19.84
N PHE A 3 3.62 0.49 -19.27
CA PHE A 3 3.63 1.23 -18.01
C PHE A 3 3.23 2.67 -18.31
N LYS A 4 1.92 2.97 -18.22
CA LYS A 4 1.33 4.27 -18.61
C LYS A 4 2.05 5.49 -18.01
N TYR A 5 2.69 5.32 -16.85
CA TYR A 5 3.32 6.37 -16.06
C TYR A 5 4.83 6.19 -15.86
N HIS A 6 5.47 5.30 -16.62
CA HIS A 6 6.90 5.06 -16.47
C HIS A 6 7.71 6.28 -16.89
N GLY A 7 8.60 6.74 -16.00
CA GLY A 7 9.40 7.96 -16.19
C GLY A 7 8.67 9.27 -15.86
N ASP A 8 7.41 9.21 -15.42
CA ASP A 8 6.67 10.39 -14.97
C ASP A 8 7.01 10.70 -13.50
N GLU A 9 7.99 11.57 -13.29
CA GLU A 9 8.44 11.96 -11.95
C GLU A 9 7.34 12.66 -11.14
N LYS A 10 6.50 13.45 -11.80
CA LYS A 10 5.39 14.14 -11.14
C LYS A 10 4.37 13.13 -10.62
N PHE A 11 3.96 12.19 -11.46
CA PHE A 11 3.03 11.13 -11.07
C PHE A 11 3.62 10.21 -10.00
N THR A 12 4.92 9.95 -10.06
CA THR A 12 5.65 9.22 -9.01
C THR A 12 5.54 9.94 -7.67
N HIS A 13 5.79 11.26 -7.65
CA HIS A 13 5.65 12.08 -6.45
C HIS A 13 4.23 12.05 -5.90
N GLU A 14 3.21 12.24 -6.75
CA GLU A 14 1.79 12.17 -6.35
C GLU A 14 1.43 10.82 -5.74
N THR A 15 1.90 9.71 -6.34
CA THR A 15 1.69 8.36 -5.81
C THR A 15 2.34 8.17 -4.44
N ILE A 16 3.56 8.69 -4.23
CA ILE A 16 4.26 8.64 -2.94
C ILE A 16 3.53 9.47 -1.88
N VAL A 17 3.05 10.66 -2.23
CA VAL A 17 2.27 11.52 -1.33
C VAL A 17 0.99 10.80 -0.89
N PHE A 18 0.26 10.20 -1.83
CA PHE A 18 -0.93 9.41 -1.50
C PHE A 18 -0.60 8.20 -0.62
N LEU A 19 0.47 7.44 -0.94
CA LEU A 19 0.92 6.31 -0.12
C LEU A 19 1.22 6.75 1.31
N LYS A 20 1.93 7.86 1.51
CA LYS A 20 2.22 8.40 2.85
C LYS A 20 0.95 8.68 3.64
N LYS A 21 -0.06 9.29 3.01
CA LYS A 21 -1.37 9.52 3.66
C LYS A 21 -2.04 8.21 4.06
N ALA A 22 -2.04 7.21 3.18
CA ALA A 22 -2.61 5.89 3.49
C ALA A 22 -1.87 5.20 4.65
N LEU A 23 -0.54 5.27 4.69
CA LEU A 23 0.26 4.70 5.78
C LEU A 23 0.02 5.42 7.12
N LEU A 24 -0.21 6.74 7.11
CA LEU A 24 -0.54 7.51 8.30
C LEU A 24 -1.94 7.19 8.86
N ALA A 25 -2.85 6.67 8.03
CA ALA A 25 -4.18 6.23 8.44
C ALA A 25 -4.22 4.78 8.98
N MET A 26 -3.08 4.24 9.41
CA MET A 26 -2.92 2.88 9.94
C MET A 26 -3.92 2.57 11.07
N ASP A 27 -4.50 1.37 11.04
CA ASP A 27 -5.30 0.81 12.13
C ASP A 27 -4.38 0.31 13.26
N PRO A 28 -4.47 0.87 14.49
CA PRO A 28 -3.64 0.44 15.62
C PRO A 28 -3.83 -1.03 16.01
N ALA A 29 -4.99 -1.62 15.71
CA ALA A 29 -5.26 -3.04 15.96
C ALA A 29 -4.51 -3.97 14.98
N LYS A 30 -4.08 -3.45 13.82
CA LYS A 30 -3.39 -4.19 12.76
C LYS A 30 -2.20 -3.37 12.23
N PRO A 31 -1.14 -3.19 13.04
CA PRO A 31 -0.06 -2.24 12.76
C PRO A 31 0.98 -2.79 11.76
N PHE A 32 0.52 -3.23 10.58
CA PHE A 32 1.40 -3.77 9.54
C PHE A 32 1.83 -2.69 8.53
N ARG A 33 0.84 -1.96 7.99
CA ARG A 33 0.93 -0.88 6.98
C ARG A 33 -0.27 0.06 7.17
N GLY A 34 -0.76 0.71 6.11
CA GLY A 34 -2.01 1.48 6.14
C GLY A 34 -3.25 0.62 6.45
N PRO A 35 -4.44 1.23 6.51
CA PRO A 35 -5.69 0.52 6.80
C PRO A 35 -6.06 -0.43 5.66
N GLU A 36 -7.04 -1.32 5.87
CA GLU A 36 -7.47 -2.26 4.82
C GLU A 36 -7.90 -1.53 3.53
N ARG A 37 -8.51 -0.35 3.68
CA ARG A 37 -8.92 0.53 2.59
C ARG A 37 -8.71 1.99 2.96
N PHE A 38 -8.18 2.77 2.02
CA PHE A 38 -8.09 4.22 2.10
C PHE A 38 -8.38 4.82 0.73
N ALA A 39 -9.06 5.96 0.66
CA ALA A 39 -9.40 6.60 -0.61
C ALA A 39 -9.39 8.12 -0.46
N GLU A 40 -8.89 8.81 -1.49
CA GLU A 40 -8.86 10.27 -1.56
C GLU A 40 -8.95 10.69 -3.04
N GLY A 41 -10.05 11.34 -3.43
CA GLY A 41 -10.31 11.68 -4.83
C GLY A 41 -10.27 10.46 -5.76
N ASP A 42 -9.46 10.53 -6.82
CA ASP A 42 -9.28 9.46 -7.81
C ASP A 42 -8.40 8.29 -7.32
N TRP A 43 -7.86 8.39 -6.11
CA TRP A 43 -6.92 7.42 -5.55
C TRP A 43 -7.59 6.43 -4.60
N LYS A 44 -7.17 5.16 -4.70
CA LYS A 44 -7.59 4.07 -3.81
C LYS A 44 -6.39 3.25 -3.37
N TYR A 45 -6.25 3.06 -2.07
CA TYR A 45 -5.32 2.14 -1.44
C TYR A 45 -6.10 0.93 -0.90
N ILE A 46 -5.58 -0.27 -1.14
CA ILE A 46 -6.10 -1.51 -0.57
C ILE A 46 -4.92 -2.28 -0.01
N SER A 47 -5.02 -2.68 1.26
CA SER A 47 -4.06 -3.56 1.92
C SER A 47 -4.74 -4.83 2.37
N LYS A 48 -4.19 -5.97 1.98
CA LYS A 48 -4.62 -7.29 2.46
C LYS A 48 -3.46 -7.93 3.20
N VAL A 49 -3.73 -8.40 4.41
CA VAL A 49 -2.76 -9.10 5.25
C VAL A 49 -3.34 -10.46 5.62
N THR A 50 -2.51 -11.50 5.50
CA THR A 50 -2.79 -12.85 5.95
C THR A 50 -1.78 -13.23 7.03
N GLY A 51 -2.25 -13.80 8.13
CA GLY A 51 -1.42 -14.16 9.28
C GLY A 51 -1.61 -13.20 10.45
N ASN A 52 -0.62 -13.18 11.34
CA ASN A 52 -0.62 -12.36 12.55
C ASN A 52 0.78 -11.78 12.81
N THR A 53 0.95 -11.03 13.89
CA THR A 53 2.23 -10.36 14.20
C THR A 53 3.43 -11.32 14.36
N LYS A 54 3.21 -12.63 14.53
CA LYS A 54 4.28 -13.64 14.60
C LYS A 54 4.74 -14.12 13.23
N ASP A 55 3.85 -14.12 12.24
CA ASP A 55 4.12 -14.54 10.87
C ASP A 55 2.99 -13.99 9.98
N PHE A 56 3.32 -13.03 9.12
CA PHE A 56 2.38 -12.43 8.19
C PHE A 56 2.97 -12.21 6.81
N THR A 57 2.08 -12.30 5.82
CA THR A 57 2.31 -11.84 4.46
C THR A 57 1.24 -10.82 4.12
N GLY A 58 1.62 -9.81 3.35
CA GLY A 58 0.71 -8.75 2.94
C GLY A 58 0.95 -8.30 1.51
N ASN A 59 -0.10 -7.74 0.95
CA ASN A 59 -0.13 -7.20 -0.40
C ASN A 59 -0.89 -5.88 -0.36
N GLU A 60 -0.20 -4.80 -0.70
CA GLU A 60 -0.82 -3.48 -0.86
C GLU A 60 -0.84 -3.06 -2.32
N LYS A 61 -1.91 -2.37 -2.70
CA LYS A 61 -2.16 -1.89 -4.05
C LYS A 61 -2.65 -0.46 -4.00
N ILE A 62 -2.15 0.37 -4.90
CA ILE A 62 -2.69 1.70 -5.18
C ILE A 62 -3.28 1.74 -6.58
N TYR A 63 -4.49 2.26 -6.66
CA TYR A 63 -5.23 2.51 -7.87
C TYR A 63 -5.40 4.02 -8.06
N HIS A 64 -5.21 4.48 -9.29
CA HIS A 64 -5.59 5.83 -9.71
C HIS A 64 -6.56 5.69 -10.89
N GLN A 65 -7.77 6.24 -10.78
CA GLN A 65 -8.82 6.09 -11.80
C GLN A 65 -9.06 4.63 -12.19
N ASN A 66 -9.16 3.76 -11.18
CA ASN A 66 -9.32 2.30 -11.30
C ASN A 66 -8.17 1.56 -12.02
N LYS A 67 -7.05 2.23 -12.33
CA LYS A 67 -5.85 1.60 -12.88
C LYS A 67 -4.86 1.33 -11.76
N LEU A 68 -4.38 0.08 -11.68
CA LEU A 68 -3.31 -0.28 -10.75
C LEU A 68 -2.04 0.46 -11.15
N VAL A 69 -1.49 1.24 -10.23
CA VAL A 69 -0.28 2.05 -10.46
C VAL A 69 0.89 1.68 -9.55
N PHE A 70 0.60 1.03 -8.43
CA PHE A 70 1.62 0.51 -7.52
C PHE A 70 1.10 -0.76 -6.84
N GLU A 71 1.98 -1.74 -6.68
CA GLU A 71 1.73 -2.98 -5.95
C GLU A 71 3.00 -3.38 -5.21
N GLN A 72 2.86 -3.75 -3.93
CA GLN A 72 3.97 -4.23 -3.11
C GLN A 72 3.54 -5.43 -2.29
N HIS A 73 4.36 -6.47 -2.33
CA HIS A 73 4.29 -7.58 -1.38
C HIS A 73 5.23 -7.31 -0.21
N PHE A 74 4.78 -7.60 1.00
CA PHE A 74 5.58 -7.45 2.21
C PHE A 74 5.37 -8.66 3.13
N ILE A 75 6.40 -9.01 3.89
CA ILE A 75 6.39 -10.12 4.83
C ILE A 75 7.01 -9.66 6.15
N GLY A 76 6.65 -10.31 7.25
CA GLY A 76 7.26 -10.06 8.54
C GLY A 76 6.86 -11.11 9.58
N GLY A 77 7.59 -11.15 10.67
CA GLY A 77 7.35 -12.11 11.74
C GLY A 77 8.28 -11.91 12.92
N VAL A 78 8.08 -12.73 13.95
CA VAL A 78 8.90 -12.70 15.16
C VAL A 78 10.29 -13.27 14.87
N ILE A 79 11.31 -12.53 15.29
CA ILE A 79 12.70 -13.01 15.34
C ILE A 79 12.94 -13.54 16.75
N VAL A 80 13.06 -14.86 16.88
CA VAL A 80 13.45 -15.50 18.13
C VAL A 80 14.97 -15.50 18.26
N ARG A 81 15.46 -15.26 19.47
CA ARG A 81 16.88 -15.33 19.82
C ARG A 81 17.10 -16.48 20.80
#